data_AF-A0A091A7Y1-F1
#
_entry.id   AF-A0A091A7Y1-F1
#
_cell.length_a   1.000
_cell.length_b   1.000
_cell.length_c   1.000
_cell.angle_alpha   90.00
_cell.angle_beta   90.00
_cell.angle_gamma   90.00
#
_symmetry.space_group_name_H-M   'P 1'
#
loop_
_entity.id
_entity.type
_entity.pdbx_description
1 polymer ?
#
loop_
_entity_poly.entity_id
_entity_poly.type
_entity_poly.pdbx_seq_one_letter_code
_entity_poly.pdbx_strand_id
1 'polypeptide(L)'
;MHLQGIIPAKIMEFGTLEGILGCIHAGLGVSLLPRSVVERAMVQYNLRIHQISDKSYLTPTLFIRRKDTYETAAMSEFIRISRQRFNSP
;
A
#
# COMPACT_ATOMS: atom_id res chain seq x y z
N MET A 1 -11.92 -9.50 3.29
CA MET A 1 -11.97 -10.10 4.64
C MET A 1 -13.37 -10.11 5.23
N HIS A 2 -14.03 -8.97 5.47
CA HIS A 2 -15.42 -8.94 5.98
C HIS A 2 -16.42 -9.71 5.11
N LEU A 3 -16.34 -9.57 3.77
CA LEU A 3 -17.18 -10.31 2.83
C LEU A 3 -16.94 -11.84 2.84
N GLN A 4 -15.82 -12.29 3.41
CA GLN A 4 -15.47 -13.71 3.58
C GLN A 4 -15.82 -14.20 5.01
N GLY A 5 -16.58 -13.42 5.78
CA GLY A 5 -16.95 -13.73 7.17
C GLY A 5 -15.82 -13.56 8.19
N ILE A 6 -14.67 -13.02 7.78
CA ILE A 6 -13.54 -12.76 8.69
C ILE A 6 -13.75 -11.40 9.34
N ILE A 7 -14.07 -11.42 10.65
CA ILE A 7 -14.30 -10.22 11.46
C ILE A 7 -13.19 -10.15 12.52
N PRO A 8 -12.38 -9.07 12.57
CA PRO A 8 -11.35 -8.93 13.58
C PRO A 8 -11.97 -8.73 14.97
N ALA A 9 -11.48 -9.47 15.96
CA ALA A 9 -11.95 -9.35 17.34
C ALA A 9 -11.62 -8.00 17.99
N LYS A 10 -10.51 -7.36 17.56
CA LYS A 10 -10.08 -6.04 18.01
C LYS A 10 -9.38 -5.31 16.86
N ILE A 11 -9.72 -4.04 16.67
CA ILE A 11 -9.05 -3.14 15.73
C ILE A 11 -8.17 -2.19 16.53
N MET A 12 -6.93 -2.01 16.09
CA MET A 12 -5.99 -1.02 16.63
C MET A 12 -5.68 0.01 15.55
N GLU A 13 -5.74 1.29 15.89
CA GLU A 13 -5.53 2.39 14.96
C GLU A 13 -4.21 3.10 15.23
N PHE A 14 -3.53 3.47 14.15
CA PHE A 14 -2.23 4.13 14.19
C PHE A 14 -2.19 5.23 13.13
N GLY A 15 -1.57 6.35 13.46
CA GLY A 15 -1.43 7.48 12.53
C GLY A 15 -0.30 7.33 11.51
N THR A 16 0.55 6.31 11.66
CA THR A 16 1.72 6.10 10.79
C THR A 16 1.93 4.63 10.46
N LEU A 17 2.50 4.37 9.28
CA LEU A 17 2.87 3.02 8.87
C LEU A 17 3.93 2.40 9.79
N GLU A 18 4.91 3.19 10.23
CA GLU A 18 5.93 2.72 11.19
C GLU A 18 5.33 2.27 12.52
N GLY A 19 4.30 2.96 13.02
CA GLY A 19 3.57 2.53 14.21
C GLY A 19 2.90 1.18 14.03
N ILE A 20 2.28 0.95 12.85
CA ILE A 20 1.67 -0.33 12.48
C ILE A 20 2.74 -1.43 12.44
N LEU A 21 3.83 -1.20 11.69
CA LEU A 21 4.91 -2.18 11.51
C LEU A 21 5.61 -2.51 12.83
N GLY A 22 5.91 -1.51 13.66
CA GLY A 22 6.50 -1.68 14.98
C GLY A 22 5.62 -2.52 15.92
N CYS A 23 4.29 -2.30 15.90
CA CYS A 23 3.37 -3.11 16.71
C CYS A 23 3.26 -4.55 16.24
N ILE A 24 3.27 -4.78 14.92
CA ILE A 24 3.31 -6.15 14.37
C ILE A 24 4.63 -6.82 14.75
N HIS A 25 5.76 -6.12 14.62
CA HIS A 25 7.07 -6.63 15.01
C HIS A 25 7.15 -6.97 16.51
N ALA A 26 6.49 -6.19 17.37
CA ALA A 26 6.34 -6.46 18.79
C ALA A 26 5.35 -7.60 19.12
N GLY A 27 4.73 -8.23 18.12
CA GLY A 27 3.81 -9.36 18.29
C GLY A 27 2.40 -8.97 18.76
N LEU A 28 2.01 -7.71 18.64
CA LEU A 28 0.72 -7.22 19.15
C LEU A 28 -0.46 -7.48 18.20
N GLY A 29 -0.19 -7.90 16.96
CA GLY A 29 -1.24 -8.19 16.00
C GLY A 29 -0.72 -8.50 14.59
N VAL A 30 -1.65 -8.50 13.64
CA VAL A 30 -1.39 -8.71 12.21
C VAL A 30 -2.10 -7.63 11.40
N SER A 31 -1.62 -7.36 10.19
CA SER A 31 -2.24 -6.38 9.28
C SER A 31 -2.18 -6.87 7.84
N LEU A 32 -3.12 -6.39 7.03
CA LEU A 32 -3.10 -6.54 5.57
C LEU A 32 -2.60 -5.24 4.96
N LEU A 33 -1.44 -5.30 4.31
CA LEU A 33 -0.76 -4.14 3.74
C LEU A 33 -0.49 -4.35 2.24
N PRO A 34 -0.37 -3.27 1.44
CA PRO A 34 0.08 -3.37 0.06
C PRO A 34 1.46 -4.04 -0.03
N ARG A 35 1.67 -4.84 -1.07
CA ARG A 35 2.94 -5.56 -1.28
C ARG A 35 4.17 -4.63 -1.27
N SER A 36 4.07 -3.46 -1.88
CA SER A 36 5.14 -2.45 -1.93
C SER A 36 5.57 -1.93 -0.56
N VAL A 37 4.68 -1.98 0.45
CA VAL A 37 4.97 -1.63 1.84
C VAL A 37 5.71 -2.78 2.51
N VAL A 38 5.20 -4.00 2.37
CA VAL A 38 5.77 -5.20 3.00
C VAL A 38 7.19 -5.49 2.48
N GLU A 39 7.42 -5.35 1.16
CA GLU A 39 8.74 -5.53 0.54
C GLU A 39 9.79 -4.56 1.11
N ARG A 40 9.40 -3.32 1.44
CA ARG A 40 10.29 -2.36 2.10
C ARG A 40 10.51 -2.69 3.57
N ALA A 41 9.44 -3.08 4.27
CA ALA A 41 9.48 -3.39 5.68
C ALA A 41 10.36 -4.62 5.99
N MET A 42 10.45 -5.60 5.08
CA MET A 42 11.31 -6.79 5.23
C MET A 42 12.77 -6.48 5.55
N VAL A 43 13.29 -5.35 5.04
CA VAL A 43 14.68 -4.96 5.27
C VAL A 43 14.89 -4.45 6.70
N GLN A 44 13.86 -3.85 7.31
CA GLN A 44 13.95 -3.16 8.59
C GLN A 44 13.34 -3.96 9.76
N TYR A 45 12.33 -4.77 9.47
CA TYR A 45 11.55 -5.50 10.45
C TYR A 45 11.55 -6.99 10.09
N ASN A 46 11.91 -7.85 11.04
CA ASN A 46 11.83 -9.29 10.88
C ASN A 46 10.37 -9.77 11.00
N LEU A 47 9.60 -9.61 9.93
CA LEU A 47 8.16 -9.91 9.88
C LEU A 47 7.89 -11.23 9.18
N ARG A 48 6.87 -11.96 9.63
CA ARG A 48 6.33 -13.10 8.91
C ARG A 48 5.29 -12.63 7.89
N ILE A 49 5.44 -13.04 6.64
CA ILE A 49 4.55 -12.65 5.55
C ILE A 49 3.69 -13.83 5.14
N HIS A 50 2.41 -13.57 4.99
CA HIS A 50 1.44 -14.51 4.44
C HIS A 50 0.87 -13.93 3.15
N GLN A 51 1.15 -14.59 2.03
CA GLN A 51 0.63 -14.16 0.73
C GLN A 51 -0.85 -14.51 0.62
N ILE A 52 -1.66 -13.54 0.21
CA ILE A 52 -3.08 -13.76 -0.07
C ILE A 52 -3.21 -14.21 -1.52
N SER A 53 -3.82 -15.37 -1.75
CA SER A 53 -3.96 -15.99 -3.08
C SER A 53 -5.05 -15.34 -3.95
N ASP A 54 -5.91 -14.53 -3.35
CA ASP A 54 -7.04 -13.90 -4.04
C ASP A 54 -6.62 -12.60 -4.75
N LYS A 55 -6.90 -12.53 -6.05
CA LYS A 55 -6.64 -11.36 -6.90
C LYS A 55 -7.58 -10.18 -6.61
N SER A 56 -8.64 -10.38 -5.81
CA SER A 56 -9.58 -9.32 -5.43
C SER A 56 -8.94 -8.21 -4.57
N TYR A 57 -7.75 -8.43 -4.03
CA TYR A 57 -7.01 -7.46 -3.21
C TYR A 57 -6.10 -6.50 -4.00
N LEU A 58 -6.25 -6.42 -5.33
CA LEU A 58 -5.56 -5.44 -6.14
C LEU A 58 -6.22 -4.06 -6.00
N THR A 59 -5.44 -3.06 -5.60
CA THR A 59 -5.90 -1.67 -5.48
C THR A 59 -5.12 -0.77 -6.46
N PRO A 60 -5.82 0.03 -7.30
CA PRO A 60 -5.16 0.92 -8.24
C PRO A 60 -4.49 2.08 -7.50
N THR A 61 -3.24 2.38 -7.86
CA THR A 61 -2.58 3.62 -7.46
C THR A 61 -2.77 4.65 -8.57
N LEU A 62 -3.41 5.78 -8.26
CA LEU A 62 -3.79 6.79 -9.24
C LEU A 62 -2.94 8.05 -9.10
N PHE A 63 -2.54 8.62 -10.24
CA PHE A 63 -2.04 9.98 -10.29
C PHE A 63 -3.22 10.94 -10.47
N ILE A 64 -3.41 11.86 -9.54
CA ILE A 64 -4.55 12.79 -9.52
C ILE A 64 -4.04 14.21 -9.75
N ARG A 65 -4.63 14.89 -10.73
CA ARG A 65 -4.43 16.33 -10.96
C ARG A 65 -5.75 17.04 -11.17
N ARG A 66 -5.77 18.34 -10.88
CA ARG A 66 -6.88 19.21 -11.27
C ARG A 66 -6.96 19.33 -12.79
N LYS A 67 -8.17 19.32 -13.34
CA LYS A 67 -8.40 19.42 -14.80
C LYS A 67 -8.22 20.86 -15.30
N ASP A 68 -8.53 21.83 -14.46
CA ASP A 68 -8.54 23.27 -14.76
C ASP A 68 -7.18 23.96 -14.58
N THR A 69 -6.15 23.23 -14.18
CA THR A 69 -4.79 23.77 -14.05
C THR A 69 -4.05 23.66 -15.38
N TYR A 70 -3.28 24.71 -15.71
CA TYR A 70 -2.40 24.72 -16.89
C TYR A 70 -1.41 23.53 -16.86
N GLU A 71 -1.31 22.82 -17.98
CA GLU A 71 -0.37 21.72 -18.12
C GLU A 71 0.99 22.26 -18.59
N THR A 72 1.96 22.27 -17.67
CA THR A 72 3.33 22.67 -17.99
C THR A 72 4.07 21.54 -18.69
N ALA A 73 5.13 21.88 -19.45
CA ALA A 73 6.01 20.88 -20.04
C ALA A 73 6.60 19.91 -18.99
N ALA A 74 6.96 20.44 -17.81
CA ALA A 74 7.44 19.62 -16.70
C ALA A 74 6.38 18.62 -16.19
N MET A 75 5.11 19.03 -16.10
CA MET A 75 4.01 18.15 -15.69
C MET A 75 3.75 17.06 -16.72
N SER A 76 3.68 17.42 -18.00
CA SER A 76 3.53 16.44 -19.10
C SER A 76 4.66 15.40 -19.06
N GLU A 77 5.90 15.85 -18.90
CA GLU A 77 7.05 14.96 -18.85
C GLU A 77 7.08 14.08 -17.59
N PHE A 78 6.69 14.64 -16.44
CA PHE A 78 6.53 13.87 -15.20
C PHE A 78 5.48 12.75 -15.33
N ILE A 79 4.34 13.04 -15.95
CA ILE A 79 3.28 12.06 -16.21
C ILE A 79 3.80 10.98 -17.17
N ARG A 80 4.51 11.36 -18.24
CA ARG A 80 5.10 10.43 -19.20
C ARG A 80 6.05 9.44 -18.52
N ILE A 81 7.00 9.94 -17.72
CA ILE A 81 7.96 9.12 -16.98
C ILE A 81 7.26 8.25 -15.93
N SER A 82 6.29 8.81 -15.20
CA SER A 82 5.53 8.08 -14.19
C SER A 82 4.76 6.91 -14.80
N ARG A 83 4.11 7.09 -15.95
CA ARG A 83 3.43 6.00 -16.67
C ARG A 83 4.42 4.91 -17.10
N GLN A 84 5.57 5.29 -17.65
CA GLN A 84 6.60 4.32 -18.04
C GLN A 84 7.11 3.50 -16.85
N ARG A 85 7.22 4.12 -15.67
CA ARG A 85 7.77 3.49 -14.47
C ARG A 85 6.75 2.65 -13.70
N PHE A 86 5.48 3.05 -13.67
CA PHE A 86 4.47 2.49 -12.77
C PHE A 86 3.31 1.79 -13.47
N ASN A 87 3.14 1.92 -14.79
CA ASN A 87 2.09 1.22 -15.57
C ASN A 87 2.60 -0.01 -16.35
N SER A 88 3.75 -0.56 -15.98
CA SER A 88 4.15 -1.89 -16.48
C SER A 88 3.21 -2.97 -15.93
N PRO A 89 2.86 -4.01 -16.72
CA PRO A 89 1.91 -5.06 -16.32
C PRO A 89 2.36 -5.85 -15.09
#